data_AF-A0A286GQH0-F1
#
_entry.id   AF-A0A286GQH0-F1
#
_cell.length_a   1.000
_cell.length_b   1.000
_cell.length_c   1.000
_cell.angle_alpha   90.00
_cell.angle_beta   90.00
_cell.angle_gamma   90.00
#
_symmetry.space_group_name_H-M   'P 1'
#
loop_
_entity.id
_entity.type
_entity.pdbx_description
1 polymer ?
#
loop_
_entity_poly.entity_id
_entity_poly.type
_entity_poly.pdbx_seq_one_letter_code
_entity_poly.pdbx_strand_id
1 'polypeptide(L)'
;MSIKLENVGIAVRDLDETIAFFTDLGLTVLGRDTVSGEWTDTAVGLDGNHAKIAMLQTPDGNGRLELFEYIHPDAIETNPTQPNEIGMHRVAFSVDDIDEALAIAAGGTAATRCAAWRRTGTSTSSPTSAAPAASS
;
A
#
# COMPACT_ATOMS: atom_id res chain seq x y z
N MET A 1 11.92 26.97 4.06
CA MET A 1 11.02 25.98 4.70
C MET A 1 11.45 24.61 4.21
N SER A 2 11.87 23.71 5.11
CA SER A 2 12.22 22.33 4.76
C SER A 2 10.99 21.44 4.91
N ILE A 3 10.77 20.53 3.96
CA ILE A 3 9.66 19.56 3.96
C ILE A 3 10.22 18.16 3.72
N LYS A 4 9.65 17.16 4.41
CA LYS A 4 10.00 15.74 4.26
C LYS A 4 8.70 14.93 4.23
N LEU A 5 8.66 13.92 3.38
CA LEU A 5 7.59 12.92 3.39
C LEU A 5 7.85 11.97 4.55
N GLU A 6 6.98 11.97 5.56
CA GLU A 6 7.15 11.09 6.72
C GLU A 6 6.62 9.68 6.47
N ASN A 7 5.44 9.53 5.87
CA ASN A 7 4.86 8.23 5.53
C ASN A 7 3.76 8.34 4.46
N VAL A 8 3.28 7.18 4.00
CA VAL A 8 2.00 7.01 3.29
C VAL A 8 1.11 6.08 4.11
N GLY A 9 -0.06 6.55 4.50
CA GLY A 9 -1.06 5.77 5.24
C GLY A 9 -1.92 4.88 4.33
N ILE A 10 -2.10 3.62 4.71
CA ILE A 10 -2.90 2.62 3.97
C ILE A 10 -3.78 1.84 4.96
N ALA A 11 -5.10 1.89 4.76
CA ALA A 11 -6.02 1.01 5.48
C ALA A 11 -6.01 -0.39 4.86
N VAL A 12 -5.95 -1.42 5.69
CA VAL A 12 -5.80 -2.83 5.28
C VAL A 12 -6.79 -3.70 6.02
N ARG A 13 -7.14 -4.84 5.41
CA ARG A 13 -8.06 -5.82 6.01
C ARG A 13 -7.39 -6.65 7.09
N ASP A 14 -6.14 -7.04 6.86
CA ASP A 14 -5.34 -7.85 7.77
C ASP A 14 -3.94 -7.25 7.87
N LEU A 15 -3.58 -6.78 9.07
CA LEU A 15 -2.30 -6.13 9.31
C LEU A 15 -1.14 -7.13 9.25
N ASP A 16 -1.30 -8.33 9.79
CA ASP A 16 -0.23 -9.33 9.85
C ASP A 16 0.11 -9.85 8.45
N GLU A 17 -0.91 -10.13 7.65
CA GLU A 17 -0.74 -10.57 6.28
C GLU A 17 -0.07 -9.49 5.41
N THR A 18 -0.47 -8.23 5.60
CA THR A 18 0.11 -7.11 4.84
C THR A 18 1.54 -6.81 5.29
N ILE A 19 1.85 -6.91 6.59
CA ILE A 19 3.22 -6.82 7.09
C ILE A 19 4.08 -7.89 6.43
N ALA A 20 3.63 -9.15 6.44
CA ALA A 20 4.38 -10.27 5.87
C ALA A 20 4.74 -10.02 4.40
N PHE A 21 3.76 -9.59 3.60
CA PHE A 21 3.98 -9.21 2.20
C PHE A 21 5.11 -8.17 2.02
N PHE A 22 5.05 -7.06 2.77
CA PHE A 22 6.04 -5.99 2.62
C PHE A 22 7.40 -6.37 3.21
N THR A 23 7.44 -7.20 4.25
CA THR A 23 8.70 -7.71 4.80
C THR A 23 9.36 -8.71 3.87
N ASP A 24 8.58 -9.54 3.17
CA ASP A 24 9.10 -10.45 2.13
C ASP A 24 9.68 -9.65 0.95
N LEU A 25 9.07 -8.51 0.61
CA LEU A 25 9.62 -7.56 -0.38
C LEU A 25 10.88 -6.83 0.12
N GLY A 26 11.21 -6.91 1.41
CA GLY A 26 12.43 -6.36 1.99
C GLY A 26 12.26 -5.09 2.83
N LEU A 27 11.04 -4.65 3.15
CA LEU A 27 10.83 -3.58 4.12
C LEU A 27 11.03 -4.10 5.56
N THR A 28 11.36 -3.20 6.48
CA THR A 28 11.52 -3.54 7.90
C THR A 28 10.41 -2.91 8.74
N VAL A 29 9.86 -3.67 9.69
CA VAL A 29 8.92 -3.15 10.69
C VAL A 29 9.67 -2.29 11.70
N LEU A 30 9.27 -1.02 11.82
CA LEU A 30 9.81 -0.10 12.83
C LEU A 30 9.09 -0.20 14.16
N GLY A 31 7.79 -0.51 14.12
CA GLY A 31 6.96 -0.60 15.31
C GLY A 31 5.54 -1.02 14.97
N ARG A 32 4.86 -1.55 15.98
CA ARG A 32 3.45 -1.94 15.94
C ARG A 32 2.78 -1.41 17.20
N ASP A 33 1.53 -1.00 17.07
CA ASP A 33 0.75 -0.54 18.22
C ASP A 33 -0.74 -0.83 18.02
N THR A 34 -1.52 -0.73 19.09
CA THR A 34 -2.99 -0.67 19.03
C THR A 34 -3.42 0.68 19.56
N VAL A 35 -4.01 1.47 18.69
CA VAL A 35 -4.32 2.86 18.94
C VAL A 35 -5.80 2.98 19.28
N SER A 36 -6.11 3.59 20.42
CA SER A 36 -7.48 3.82 20.89
C SER A 36 -7.59 5.08 21.75
N GLY A 37 -8.76 5.73 21.74
CA GLY A 37 -9.14 6.79 22.68
C GLY A 37 -9.31 8.18 22.05
N GLU A 38 -9.80 9.12 22.85
CA GLU A 38 -10.28 10.45 22.39
C GLU A 38 -9.26 11.27 21.59
N TRP A 39 -7.95 11.05 21.81
CA TRP A 39 -6.89 11.74 21.07
C TRP A 39 -6.82 11.31 19.60
N THR A 40 -7.13 10.05 19.29
CA THR A 40 -7.08 9.55 17.92
C THR A 40 -8.30 9.93 17.12
N ASP A 41 -9.42 10.10 17.79
CA ASP A 41 -10.68 10.51 17.18
C ASP A 41 -10.54 11.88 16.51
N THR A 42 -9.78 12.78 17.14
CA THR A 42 -9.50 14.12 16.61
C THR A 42 -8.50 14.10 15.45
N ALA A 43 -7.52 13.20 15.47
CA ALA A 43 -6.46 13.15 14.45
C ALA A 43 -6.94 12.52 13.12
N VAL A 44 -7.83 11.53 13.19
CA VAL A 44 -8.41 10.87 12.01
C VAL A 44 -9.83 11.31 11.67
N GLY A 45 -10.49 12.08 12.56
CA GLY A 45 -11.86 12.55 12.37
C GLY A 45 -12.92 11.46 12.49
N LEU A 46 -12.66 10.42 13.30
CA LEU A 46 -13.54 9.27 13.52
C LEU A 46 -13.81 9.10 15.02
N ASP A 47 -15.06 9.26 15.44
CA ASP A 47 -15.46 9.07 16.84
C ASP A 47 -15.20 7.61 17.27
N GLY A 48 -14.49 7.41 18.39
CA GLY A 48 -14.19 6.09 18.95
C GLY A 48 -13.15 5.27 18.17
N ASN A 49 -12.22 5.92 17.46
CA ASN A 49 -11.22 5.25 16.64
C ASN A 49 -10.43 4.20 17.45
N HIS A 50 -10.43 2.98 16.93
CA HIS A 50 -9.68 1.85 17.45
C HIS A 50 -9.10 1.07 16.27
N ALA A 51 -7.78 1.05 16.15
CA ALA A 51 -7.09 0.40 15.04
C ALA A 51 -5.76 -0.21 15.48
N LYS A 52 -5.38 -1.33 14.87
CA LYS A 52 -4.00 -1.81 14.92
C LYS A 52 -3.19 -1.07 13.88
N ILE A 53 -1.98 -0.67 14.24
CA ILE A 53 -1.07 0.04 13.33
C ILE A 53 0.28 -0.65 13.22
N ALA A 54 0.92 -0.49 12.06
CA ALA A 54 2.32 -0.82 11.88
C ALA A 54 3.02 0.18 10.97
N MET A 55 4.22 0.59 11.36
CA MET A 55 5.09 1.43 10.55
C MET A 55 6.17 0.56 9.92
N LEU A 56 6.28 0.58 8.59
CA LEU A 56 7.32 -0.11 7.84
C LEU A 56 8.21 0.90 7.12
N GLN A 57 9.48 0.56 6.94
CA GLN A 57 10.46 1.43 6.31
C GLN A 57 11.25 0.69 5.22
N THR A 58 11.57 1.40 4.15
CA THR A 58 12.48 0.92 3.11
C THR A 58 13.92 0.82 3.63
N PRO A 59 14.77 -0.08 3.10
CA PRO A 59 16.15 -0.23 3.57
C PRO A 59 17.00 1.03 3.51
N ASP A 60 16.69 1.96 2.60
CA ASP A 60 17.38 3.25 2.46
C ASP A 60 16.95 4.30 3.51
N GLY A 61 15.95 3.99 4.34
CA GLY A 61 15.44 4.83 5.41
C GLY A 61 14.53 5.98 4.97
N ASN A 62 14.27 6.15 3.67
CA ASN A 62 13.60 7.35 3.15
C ASN A 62 12.09 7.17 2.94
N GLY A 63 11.64 5.96 2.62
CA GLY A 63 10.24 5.64 2.41
C GLY A 63 9.63 4.95 3.63
N ARG A 64 8.44 5.37 4.04
CA ARG A 64 7.67 4.67 5.09
C ARG A 64 6.23 4.44 4.68
N LEU A 65 5.72 3.26 5.06
CA LEU A 65 4.31 2.92 4.99
C LEU A 65 3.75 2.83 6.40
N GLU A 66 2.61 3.45 6.63
CA GLU A 66 1.84 3.33 7.86
C GLU A 66 0.57 2.54 7.57
N LEU A 67 0.46 1.34 8.12
CA LEU A 67 -0.63 0.40 7.85
C LEU A 67 -1.65 0.48 8.99
N PHE A 68 -2.94 0.45 8.66
CA PHE A 68 -4.04 0.55 9.62
C PHE A 68 -5.05 -0.58 9.40
N GLU A 69 -5.25 -1.44 10.40
CA GLU A 69 -6.38 -2.38 10.45
C GLU A 69 -7.40 -1.82 11.46
N TYR A 70 -8.52 -1.31 10.95
CA TYR A 70 -9.57 -0.72 11.78
C TYR A 70 -10.38 -1.81 12.48
N ILE A 71 -10.51 -1.66 13.79
CA ILE A 71 -11.36 -2.47 14.67
C ILE A 71 -12.68 -1.74 14.94
N HIS A 72 -12.64 -0.40 15.08
CA HIS A 72 -13.82 0.44 15.21
C HIS A 72 -13.55 1.89 14.76
N PRO A 73 -14.47 2.54 14.02
CA PRO A 73 -15.56 1.92 13.26
C PRO A 73 -15.03 0.93 12.21
N ASP A 74 -15.90 0.03 11.73
CA ASP A 74 -15.50 -0.94 10.70
C ASP A 74 -14.94 -0.23 9.46
N ALA A 75 -13.89 -0.80 8.87
CA ALA A 75 -13.32 -0.29 7.63
C ALA A 75 -14.38 -0.30 6.50
N ILE A 76 -14.42 0.79 5.73
CA ILE A 76 -15.26 0.86 4.53
C ILE A 76 -14.47 0.27 3.37
N GLU A 77 -14.93 -0.87 2.86
CA GLU A 77 -14.35 -1.51 1.68
C GLU A 77 -14.52 -0.63 0.45
N THR A 78 -13.42 -0.45 -0.30
CA THR A 78 -13.41 0.29 -1.57
C THR A 78 -12.88 -0.60 -2.68
N ASN A 79 -13.39 -0.41 -3.89
CA ASN A 79 -12.82 -1.07 -5.05
C ASN A 79 -11.47 -0.41 -5.40
N PRO A 80 -10.48 -1.17 -5.90
CA PRO A 80 -9.23 -0.59 -6.36
C PRO A 80 -9.48 0.51 -7.40
N THR A 81 -8.87 1.68 -7.19
CA THR A 81 -8.96 2.85 -8.08
C THR A 81 -8.49 2.48 -9.50
N GLN A 82 -9.23 2.90 -10.52
CA GLN A 82 -8.82 2.76 -11.91
C GLN A 82 -7.71 3.77 -12.28
N PRO A 83 -6.87 3.49 -13.30
CA PRO A 83 -5.81 4.41 -13.72
C PRO A 83 -6.23 5.82 -14.12
N ASN A 84 -7.50 6.02 -14.46
CA ASN A 84 -8.08 7.29 -14.87
C ASN A 84 -9.08 7.86 -13.85
N GLU A 85 -9.13 7.33 -12.64
CA GLU A 85 -9.91 7.89 -11.53
C GLU A 85 -9.06 8.87 -10.71
N ILE A 86 -9.68 9.96 -10.26
CA ILE A 86 -9.02 10.97 -9.43
C ILE A 86 -8.89 10.43 -7.99
N GLY A 87 -7.67 10.27 -7.49
CA GLY A 87 -7.42 9.84 -6.12
C GLY A 87 -6.02 9.26 -5.88
N MET A 88 -5.85 8.62 -4.72
CA MET A 88 -4.65 7.82 -4.45
C MET A 88 -4.68 6.57 -5.34
N HIS A 89 -3.67 6.45 -6.22
CA HIS A 89 -3.63 5.39 -7.22
C HIS A 89 -2.59 4.30 -6.90
N ARG A 90 -1.38 4.66 -6.46
CA ARG A 90 -0.31 3.70 -6.14
C ARG A 90 0.80 4.28 -5.29
N VAL A 91 1.47 3.38 -4.56
CA VAL A 91 2.85 3.56 -4.11
C VAL A 91 3.75 2.71 -5.01
N ALA A 92 4.91 3.22 -5.40
CA ALA A 92 5.82 2.53 -6.31
C ALA A 92 7.19 2.31 -5.65
N PHE A 93 7.70 1.09 -5.78
CA PHE A 93 9.02 0.70 -5.30
C PHE A 93 9.94 0.43 -6.49
N SER A 94 11.21 0.83 -6.37
CA SER A 94 12.25 0.35 -7.27
C SER A 94 12.92 -0.85 -6.60
N VAL A 95 13.05 -1.93 -7.36
CA VAL A 95 13.69 -3.17 -6.92
C VAL A 95 14.82 -3.52 -7.89
N ASP A 96 15.81 -4.25 -7.40
CA ASP A 96 16.95 -4.70 -8.21
C ASP A 96 16.58 -5.89 -9.10
N ASP A 97 15.67 -6.76 -8.63
CA ASP A 97 15.09 -7.87 -9.40
C ASP A 97 13.56 -7.80 -9.40
N ILE A 98 12.98 -7.53 -10.57
CA ILE A 98 11.53 -7.43 -10.73
C ILE A 98 10.85 -8.80 -10.81
N ASP A 99 11.54 -9.85 -11.25
CA ASP A 99 10.95 -11.19 -11.36
C ASP A 99 10.80 -11.80 -9.97
N GLU A 100 11.81 -11.61 -9.11
CA GLU A 100 11.74 -11.99 -7.70
C GLU A 100 10.63 -11.22 -6.97
N ALA A 101 10.58 -9.90 -7.14
CA ALA A 101 9.52 -9.08 -6.54
C ALA A 101 8.11 -9.49 -7.02
N LEU A 102 7.96 -9.87 -8.29
CA LEU A 102 6.69 -10.39 -8.84
C LEU A 102 6.32 -11.76 -8.26
N ALA A 103 7.30 -12.64 -8.03
CA ALA A 103 7.05 -13.94 -7.40
C ALA A 103 6.56 -13.80 -5.96
N ILE A 104 7.19 -12.90 -5.17
CA ILE A 104 6.71 -12.53 -3.83
C ILE A 104 5.30 -11.95 -3.93
N ALA A 105 5.08 -11.02 -4.86
CA ALA A 105 3.80 -10.35 -4.99
C ALA A 105 2.64 -11.28 -5.39
N ALA A 106 2.93 -12.32 -6.18
CA ALA A 106 1.95 -13.33 -6.58
C ALA A 106 1.55 -14.27 -5.42
N GLY A 107 2.39 -14.41 -4.40
CA GLY A 107 2.11 -15.21 -3.20
C GLY A 107 1.32 -14.46 -2.12
N GLY A 108 1.30 -13.13 -2.18
CA GLY A 108 0.55 -12.29 -1.24
C GLY A 108 -0.95 -12.27 -1.55
N THR A 109 -1.76 -12.29 -0.49
CA THR A 109 -3.22 -12.20 -0.55
C THR A 109 -3.71 -10.76 -0.30
N ALA A 110 -2.82 -9.89 0.21
CA ALA A 110 -3.01 -8.45 0.30
C ALA A 110 -3.44 -7.93 -1.08
N ALA A 111 -4.54 -7.19 -1.11
CA ALA A 111 -5.27 -6.74 -2.30
C ALA A 111 -4.48 -5.77 -3.22
N THR A 112 -3.17 -5.85 -3.22
CA THR A 112 -2.25 -5.09 -4.06
C THR A 112 -2.26 -5.69 -5.45
N ARG A 113 -3.05 -5.10 -6.35
CA ARG A 113 -2.83 -5.27 -7.78
C ARG A 113 -1.47 -4.63 -8.12
N CYS A 114 -0.41 -5.41 -8.08
CA CYS A 114 0.93 -4.99 -8.47
C CYS A 114 1.00 -4.88 -10.00
N ALA A 115 1.20 -3.68 -10.52
CA ALA A 115 1.62 -3.47 -11.89
C ALA A 115 3.14 -3.30 -11.91
N ALA A 116 3.85 -4.19 -12.61
CA ALA A 116 5.29 -4.15 -12.77
C ALA A 116 5.69 -3.46 -14.08
N TRP A 117 6.69 -2.60 -14.02
CA TRP A 117 7.33 -2.03 -15.21
C TRP A 117 8.85 -2.08 -15.03
N ARG A 118 9.53 -2.68 -16.00
CA ARG A 118 10.99 -2.55 -16.08
C ARG A 118 11.28 -1.14 -16.59
N ARG A 119 12.09 -0.37 -15.85
CA ARG A 119 12.73 0.83 -16.42
C ARG A 119 13.69 0.38 -17.50
N THR A 120 13.18 0.16 -18.71
CA THR A 120 14.02 0.13 -19.90
C THR A 120 14.60 1.54 -20.00
N GLY A 121 15.92 1.66 -19.97
CA GLY A 121 16.61 2.91 -20.26
C GLY A 121 16.41 3.26 -21.74
N THR A 122 15.19 3.67 -22.10
CA THR A 122 14.69 4.28 -23.33
C THR A 122 13.17 4.10 -23.31
N SER A 123 12.45 5.20 -23.47
CA SER A 123 11.00 5.22 -23.54
C SER A 123 10.52 4.42 -24.75
N THR A 124 9.84 3.31 -24.52
CA THR A 124 8.85 2.77 -25.47
C THR A 124 7.61 2.33 -24.70
N SER A 125 6.48 2.79 -25.19
CA SER A 125 5.11 2.61 -24.68
C SER A 125 4.74 1.15 -24.41
N SER A 126 4.05 0.92 -23.29
CA SER A 126 3.42 -0.36 -22.92
C SER A 126 2.47 -0.90 -24.01
N PRO A 127 2.31 -2.22 -24.15
CA PRO A 127 1.25 -2.79 -24.97
C PRO A 127 -0.09 -2.68 -24.23
N THR A 128 -1.07 -2.07 -24.90
CA THR A 128 -2.48 -2.03 -24.52
C THR A 128 -3.00 -3.44 -24.24
N SER A 129 -3.45 -3.71 -23.01
CA SER A 129 -4.33 -4.85 -22.74
C SER A 129 -5.69 -4.57 -23.40
N ALA A 130 -5.98 -5.26 -24.49
CA ALA A 130 -7.29 -5.22 -25.13
C ALA A 130 -8.35 -5.79 -24.17
N ALA A 131 -9.38 -5.00 -23.86
CA ALA A 131 -10.62 -5.50 -23.28
C ALA A 131 -11.37 -6.36 -24.33
N PRO A 132 -12.01 -7.47 -23.95
CA PRO A 132 -12.83 -8.22 -24.89
C PRO A 132 -14.09 -7.42 -25.24
N ALA A 133 -14.42 -7.40 -26.53
CA ALA A 133 -15.64 -6.81 -27.04
C ALA A 133 -16.86 -7.54 -26.46
N ALA A 134 -17.77 -6.81 -25.82
CA ALA A 134 -19.10 -7.30 -25.49
C ALA A 134 -19.88 -7.49 -26.80
N SER A 135 -20.28 -8.72 -27.08
CA SER A 135 -21.24 -9.06 -28.13
C SER A 135 -22.66 -9.02 -27.56
N SER A 136 -23.46 -8.13 -28.16
CA SER A 136 -24.93 -8.08 -28.27
C SER A 136 -25.79 -8.08 -27.02
#